data_AF-A0A178MLK4-F1
#
_entry.id   AF-A0A178MLK4-F1
#
_cell.length_a   1.000
_cell.length_b   1.000
_cell.length_c   1.000
_cell.angle_alpha   90.00
_cell.angle_beta   90.00
_cell.angle_gamma   90.00
#
_symmetry.space_group_name_H-M   'P 1'
#
loop_
_entity.id
_entity.type
_entity.pdbx_description
1 polymer ?
#
loop_
_entity_poly.entity_id
_entity_poly.type
_entity_poly.pdbx_seq_one_letter_code
_entity_poly.pdbx_strand_id
1 'polypeptide(L)'
;MDGIYAIGDIHGCSAQLDALLQQILMHAASAGIDHPKVVCLGDYIDRGPDSKGVLDILTGPKMAMFDPVFLLGNHDLVLVGVCEGGIPSWDWVSEHGGQKCMDRH
;
A
#
# COMPACT_ATOMS: atom_id res chain seq x y z
N MET A 1 -22.24 12.67 5.08
CA MET A 1 -20.96 13.38 4.80
C MET A 1 -19.97 12.34 4.38
N ASP A 2 -19.22 12.57 3.32
CA ASP A 2 -18.23 11.60 2.87
C ASP A 2 -17.01 11.66 3.80
N GLY A 3 -16.62 10.53 4.39
CA GLY A 3 -15.43 10.45 5.24
C GLY A 3 -14.18 10.20 4.41
N ILE A 4 -13.20 11.10 4.51
CA ILE A 4 -11.90 10.98 3.84
C ILE A 4 -10.83 10.65 4.89
N TYR A 5 -10.08 9.59 4.66
CA TYR A 5 -9.00 9.12 5.53
C TYR A 5 -7.70 9.10 4.74
N ALA A 6 -6.66 9.76 5.26
CA ALA A 6 -5.32 9.73 4.68
C ALA A 6 -4.45 8.73 5.45
N ILE A 7 -3.82 7.80 4.73
CA ILE A 7 -2.87 6.82 5.26
C ILE A 7 -1.48 7.23 4.76
N GLY A 8 -0.58 7.53 5.70
CA GLY A 8 0.83 7.81 5.41
C GLY A 8 1.63 6.55 5.06
N ASP A 9 2.95 6.66 5.16
CA ASP A 9 3.90 5.63 4.73
C ASP A 9 3.64 4.28 5.43
N ILE A 10 3.53 3.21 4.65
CA ILE A 10 3.17 1.87 5.15
C ILE A 10 4.44 1.05 5.43
N HIS A 11 5.48 1.19 4.61
CA HIS A 11 6.77 0.52 4.75
C HIS A 11 6.64 -0.96 5.11
N GLY A 12 5.91 -1.76 4.31
CA GLY A 12 5.80 -3.20 4.53
C GLY A 12 5.16 -3.64 5.85
N CYS A 13 4.39 -2.77 6.51
CA CYS A 13 3.72 -3.06 7.78
C CYS A 13 2.28 -3.55 7.59
N SER A 14 2.12 -4.75 7.01
CA SER A 14 0.80 -5.33 6.66
C SER A 14 -0.16 -5.43 7.85
N ALA A 15 0.32 -5.83 9.03
CA ALA A 15 -0.50 -5.96 10.23
C ALA A 15 -1.05 -4.61 10.72
N GLN A 16 -0.23 -3.57 10.71
CA GLN A 16 -0.65 -2.21 11.09
C GLN A 16 -1.63 -1.64 10.06
N LEU A 17 -1.38 -1.87 8.77
CA LEU A 17 -2.31 -1.49 7.70
C LEU A 17 -3.67 -2.18 7.89
N ASP A 18 -3.68 -3.50 8.15
CA ASP A 18 -4.92 -4.24 8.32
C ASP A 18 -5.73 -3.72 9.51
N ALA A 19 -5.08 -3.50 10.65
CA ALA A 19 -5.69 -2.96 11.86
C ALA A 19 -6.22 -1.53 11.65
N LEU A 20 -5.47 -0.68 10.95
CA LEU A 20 -5.90 0.69 10.63
C LEU A 20 -7.15 0.68 9.74
N LEU A 21 -7.18 -0.15 8.69
CA LEU A 21 -8.34 -0.29 7.82
C LEU A 21 -9.58 -0.77 8.60
N GLN A 22 -9.42 -1.69 9.57
CA GLN A 22 -10.53 -2.11 10.43
C GLN A 22 -11.05 -0.94 11.29
N GLN A 23 -10.15 -0.13 11.87
CA GLN A 23 -10.53 1.04 12.66
C GLN A 23 -11.29 2.08 11.82
N ILE A 24 -10.84 2.31 10.58
CA ILE A 24 -11.52 3.21 9.65
C ILE A 24 -12.95 2.71 9.38
N LEU A 25 -13.14 1.42 9.12
CA LEU A 25 -14.48 0.85 8.88
C LEU A 25 -15.38 0.98 10.10
N MET A 26 -14.88 0.70 11.30
CA MET A 26 -15.66 0.86 12.54
C MET A 26 -16.09 2.32 12.75
N HIS A 27 -15.16 3.26 12.55
CA HIS A 27 -15.45 4.68 12.66
C HIS A 27 -16.45 5.14 11.60
N ALA A 28 -16.25 4.75 10.34
CA ALA A 28 -17.15 5.04 9.23
C ALA A 28 -18.58 4.52 9.49
N ALA A 29 -18.70 3.27 9.95
CA ALA A 29 -19.99 2.68 10.31
C ALA A 29 -20.68 3.48 11.45
N SER A 30 -19.93 3.87 12.49
CA SER A 30 -20.48 4.67 13.59
C SER A 30 -20.93 6.08 13.15
N ALA A 31 -20.35 6.59 12.07
CA ALA A 31 -20.67 7.89 11.48
C ALA A 31 -21.70 7.81 10.34
N GLY A 32 -22.21 6.62 10.00
CA GLY A 32 -23.16 6.42 8.91
C GLY A 32 -22.55 6.63 7.51
N ILE A 33 -21.29 6.24 7.33
CA ILE A 33 -20.56 6.32 6.06
C ILE A 33 -20.42 4.90 5.49
N ASP A 34 -21.12 4.62 4.40
CA ASP A 34 -21.14 3.30 3.77
C ASP A 34 -19.85 2.98 2.99
N HIS A 35 -19.26 3.98 2.33
CA HIS A 35 -18.05 3.84 1.50
C HIS A 35 -17.04 4.95 1.82
N PRO A 36 -16.21 4.78 2.87
CA PRO A 36 -15.19 5.77 3.20
C PRO A 36 -14.10 5.84 2.11
N LYS A 37 -13.67 7.06 1.80
CA LYS A 37 -12.55 7.31 0.88
C LYS A 37 -11.24 7.15 1.63
N VAL A 38 -10.34 6.33 1.09
CA VAL A 38 -9.00 6.13 1.66
C VAL A 38 -7.97 6.59 0.66
N VAL A 39 -7.12 7.53 1.07
CA VAL A 39 -6.02 8.04 0.25
C VAL A 39 -4.71 7.52 0.85
N CYS A 40 -4.02 6.63 0.13
CA CYS A 40 -2.72 6.11 0.54
C CYS A 40 -1.61 6.95 -0.10
N LEU A 41 -0.76 7.56 0.71
CA LEU A 41 0.16 8.63 0.30
C LEU A 41 1.47 8.15 -0.37
N GLY A 42 1.79 6.85 -0.29
CA GLY A 42 2.97 6.25 -0.94
C GLY A 42 3.76 5.34 0.01
N ASP A 43 4.95 4.91 -0.42
CA ASP A 43 5.89 4.09 0.35
C ASP A 43 5.25 2.84 0.94
N TYR A 44 4.57 2.09 0.08
CA TYR A 44 3.87 0.86 0.46
C TYR A 44 4.84 -0.26 0.86
N ILE A 45 6.00 -0.26 0.22
CA ILE A 45 7.06 -1.27 0.34
C ILE A 45 8.36 -0.61 0.85
N ASP A 46 9.27 -1.42 1.39
CA ASP A 46 10.60 -1.08 1.97
C ASP A 46 10.68 -1.27 3.49
N ARG A 47 11.83 -1.80 3.97
CA ARG A 47 12.31 -2.03 5.36
C ARG A 47 11.40 -2.76 6.35
N GLY A 48 10.11 -2.86 6.09
CA GLY A 48 9.15 -3.52 6.95
C GLY A 48 9.21 -5.04 6.89
N PRO A 49 8.51 -5.68 7.84
CA PRO A 49 8.53 -7.12 7.99
C PRO A 49 7.81 -7.87 6.87
N ASP A 50 6.84 -7.24 6.17
CA ASP A 50 5.93 -7.92 5.26
C ASP A 50 5.40 -7.02 4.12
N SER A 51 6.27 -6.72 3.14
CA SER A 51 5.89 -5.96 1.95
C SER A 51 4.88 -6.70 1.06
N LYS A 52 4.93 -8.04 1.03
CA LYS A 52 3.98 -8.84 0.25
C LYS A 52 2.57 -8.73 0.82
N GLY A 53 2.42 -8.87 2.13
CA GLY A 53 1.11 -8.74 2.79
C GLY A 53 0.50 -7.35 2.60
N VAL A 54 1.31 -6.29 2.52
CA VAL A 54 0.80 -4.96 2.15
C VAL A 54 0.20 -4.97 0.76
N LEU A 55 0.90 -5.50 -0.25
CA LEU A 55 0.38 -5.58 -1.61
C LEU A 55 -0.86 -6.46 -1.71
N ASP A 56 -0.88 -7.60 -1.01
CA ASP A 56 -2.04 -8.50 -0.94
C ASP A 56 -3.27 -7.80 -0.33
N ILE A 57 -3.07 -6.93 0.67
CA ILE A 57 -4.14 -6.11 1.25
C ILE A 57 -4.62 -5.05 0.25
N LEU A 58 -3.70 -4.26 -0.32
CA LEU A 58 -4.02 -3.14 -1.21
C LEU A 58 -4.68 -3.59 -2.53
N THR A 59 -4.37 -4.80 -2.99
CA THR A 59 -4.99 -5.40 -4.21
C THR A 59 -6.11 -6.38 -3.90
N GLY A 60 -6.35 -6.64 -2.61
CA GLY A 60 -7.27 -7.67 -2.13
C GLY A 60 -8.73 -7.21 -2.00
N PRO A 61 -9.65 -8.15 -1.71
CA PRO A 61 -11.09 -7.88 -1.65
C PRO A 61 -11.46 -6.89 -0.53
N LYS A 62 -10.63 -6.73 0.49
CA LYS A 62 -10.87 -5.79 1.59
C LYS A 62 -10.99 -4.34 1.09
N MET A 63 -10.25 -3.98 0.04
CA MET A 63 -10.30 -2.64 -0.55
C MET A 63 -11.64 -2.32 -1.23
N ALA A 64 -12.46 -3.32 -1.55
CA ALA A 64 -13.80 -3.10 -2.10
C ALA A 64 -14.77 -2.44 -1.10
N MET A 65 -14.44 -2.42 0.18
CA MET A 65 -15.21 -1.70 1.21
C MET A 65 -14.90 -0.20 1.27
N PHE A 66 -13.96 0.28 0.45
CA PHE A 66 -13.49 1.66 0.43
C PHE A 66 -13.65 2.27 -0.98
N ASP A 67 -13.48 3.58 -1.08
CA ASP A 67 -13.17 4.29 -2.33
C ASP A 67 -11.66 4.63 -2.33
N PRO A 68 -10.78 3.71 -2.76
CA PRO A 68 -9.34 3.88 -2.61
C PRO A 68 -8.74 4.81 -3.67
N VAL A 69 -7.84 5.67 -3.22
CA VAL A 69 -6.95 6.48 -4.05
C VAL A 69 -5.52 6.15 -3.65
N PHE A 70 -4.77 5.54 -4.57
CA PHE A 70 -3.35 5.26 -4.38
C PHE A 70 -2.53 6.35 -5.06
N LEU A 71 -1.81 7.15 -4.28
CA LEU A 71 -0.80 8.06 -4.81
C LEU A 71 0.50 7.27 -4.95
N LEU A 72 1.02 7.21 -6.17
CA LEU A 72 2.33 6.61 -6.44
C LEU A 72 3.41 7.42 -5.70
N GLY A 73 4.06 6.82 -4.71
CA GLY A 73 5.27 7.36 -4.12
C GLY A 73 6.43 7.28 -5.11
N ASN A 74 7.54 7.97 -4.81
CA ASN A 74 8.75 7.89 -5.63
C ASN A 74 9.23 6.44 -5.81
N HIS A 75 9.03 5.59 -4.80
CA HIS A 75 9.40 4.18 -4.81
C HIS A 75 8.50 3.32 -5.71
N ASP A 76 7.21 3.62 -5.74
CA ASP A 76 6.23 2.91 -6.57
C ASP A 76 6.42 3.22 -8.06
N LEU A 77 6.82 4.46 -8.40
CA LEU A 77 7.20 4.84 -9.76
C LEU A 77 8.42 4.08 -10.28
N VAL A 78 9.39 3.82 -9.40
CA VAL A 78 10.59 3.02 -9.74
C VAL A 78 10.22 1.55 -9.95
N LEU A 79 9.34 0.98 -9.12
CA LEU A 79 8.85 -0.40 -9.31
C LEU A 79 8.09 -0.55 -10.64
N VAL A 80 7.21 0.40 -10.98
CA VAL A 80 6.54 0.42 -12.29
C VAL A 80 7.55 0.51 -13.42
N GLY A 81 8.56 1.39 -13.31
CA GLY A 81 9.64 1.51 -14.29
C GLY A 81 10.47 0.23 -14.48
N VAL A 82 10.71 -0.54 -13.41
CA VAL A 82 11.37 -1.85 -13.49
C VAL A 82 10.45 -2.89 -14.16
N CYS A 83 9.17 -2.95 -13.80
CA CYS A 83 8.20 -3.86 -14.39
C CYS A 83 7.95 -3.59 -15.88
N GLU A 84 7.98 -2.32 -16.30
CA GLU A 84 7.84 -1.90 -17.70
C GLU A 84 9.16 -2.04 -18.49
N GLY A 85 10.26 -2.45 -17.84
CA GLY A 85 11.57 -2.64 -18.46
C GLY A 85 12.33 -1.35 -18.78
N GLY A 86 11.86 -0.21 -18.26
CA GLY A 86 12.49 1.10 -18.44
C GLY A 86 13.63 1.39 -17.45
N ILE A 87 13.71 0.64 -16.34
CA ILE A 87 14.74 0.79 -15.31
C ILE A 87 15.38 -0.59 -15.02
N PRO A 88 16.71 -0.74 -15.07
CA PRO A 88 17.37 -2.00 -14.73
C PRO A 88 17.10 -2.38 -13.26
N SER A 89 16.74 -3.64 -13.01
CA SER A 89 16.43 -4.16 -11.65
C SER A 89 17.60 -4.06 -10.66
N TRP A 90 18.84 -3.90 -11.13
CA TRP A 90 20.03 -3.76 -10.29
C TRP A 90 20.08 -2.45 -9.51
N ASP A 91 19.66 -1.32 -10.12
CA ASP A 91 19.65 -0.01 -9.45
C ASP A 91 18.61 0.02 -8.30
N TRP A 92 17.48 -0.67 -8.48
CA TRP A 92 16.45 -0.87 -7.47
C TRP A 92 16.89 -1.79 -6.31
N VAL A 93 17.76 -2.76 -6.59
CA VAL A 93 18.27 -3.68 -5.55
C VAL A 93 19.38 -3.03 -4.72
N SER A 94 20.26 -2.23 -5.33
CA SER A 94 21.41 -1.63 -4.64
C SER A 94 21.07 -0.42 -3.77
N GLU A 95 20.07 0.39 -4.15
CA GLU A 95 19.75 1.62 -3.42
C GLU A 95 18.57 1.45 -2.43
N HIS A 96 17.71 0.44 -2.64
CA HIS A 96 16.32 0.49 -2.19
C HIS A 96 15.77 -0.84 -1.62
N GLY A 97 16.64 -1.85 -1.40
CA GLY A 97 16.31 -3.04 -0.58
C GLY A 97 15.43 -4.11 -1.24
N GLY A 98 15.19 -4.02 -2.55
CA GLY A 98 14.25 -4.87 -3.33
C GLY A 98 14.58 -6.37 -3.43
N GLN A 99 15.71 -6.82 -2.87
CA GLN A 99 16.20 -8.20 -2.99
C GLN A 99 15.16 -9.26 -2.58
N LYS A 100 14.35 -9.00 -1.55
CA LYS A 100 13.35 -9.96 -1.04
C LYS A 100 12.07 -10.08 -1.89
N CYS A 101 11.83 -9.19 -2.84
CA CYS A 101 10.64 -9.25 -3.69
C CYS A 101 10.83 -10.15 -4.92
N MET A 102 12.09 -10.48 -5.26
CA MET A 102 12.45 -11.27 -6.46
C MET A 102 12.65 -12.76 -6.17
N ASP A 103 12.65 -13.19 -4.91
CA ASP A 103 12.84 -14.60 -4.55
C ASP A 103 11.57 -15.40 -4.85
N ARG A 104 11.51 -15.90 -6.08
CA ARG A 104 10.59 -16.91 -6.53
C ARG A 104 11.17 -18.28 -6.16
N HIS A 105 10.65 -18.90 -5.10
CA HIS A 105 10.78 -20.33 -4.85
C HIS A 105 9.40 -20.98 -4.92
#